data_AF-A0A1M6B9Z5-F1
#
_entry.id   AF-A0A1M6B9Z5-F1
#
_cell.length_a   1.000
_cell.length_b   1.000
_cell.length_c   1.000
_cell.angle_alpha   90.00
_cell.angle_beta   90.00
_cell.angle_gamma   90.00
#
_symmetry.space_group_name_H-M   'P 1'
#
loop_
_entity.id
_entity.type
_entity.pdbx_description
1 polymer ?
#
loop_
_entity_poly.entity_id
_entity_poly.type
_entity_poly.pdbx_seq_one_letter_code
_entity_poly.pdbx_strand_id
1 'polypeptide(L)' 'MRTLIIFSSSHGTTEKAAQLLKKQLNGEVELINLKKLSNPPLSDYDSVILGSSIYAGSVKSKVK' A
#
# COMPACT_ATOMS: atom_id res chain seq x y z
N MET A 1 4.93 3.10 16.80
CA MET A 1 5.39 2.98 15.41
C MET A 1 4.20 3.14 14.49
N ARG A 2 4.22 4.15 13.63
CA ARG A 2 3.16 4.47 12.67
C ARG A 2 3.59 3.98 11.28
N THR A 3 2.80 3.09 10.70
CA THR A 3 3.11 2.42 9.43
C THR A 3 2.13 2.84 8.35
N LEU A 4 2.63 3.21 7.19
CA LEU A 4 1.83 3.47 6.00
C LEU A 4 1.92 2.30 5.03
N ILE A 5 0.78 1.72 4.65
CA ILE A 5 0.69 0.75 3.55
C ILE A 5 0.11 1.45 2.33
N ILE A 6 0.97 1.72 1.34
CA ILE A 6 0.60 2.30 0.06
C ILE A 6 0.40 1.18 -0.94
N PHE A 7 -0.69 1.18 -1.70
CA PHE A 7 -0.90 0.14 -2.72
C PHE A 7 -1.61 0.63 -3.97
N SER A 8 -1.48 -0.14 -5.06
CA SER A 8 -2.29 0.02 -6.26
C SER A 8 -2.95 -1.29 -6.63
N SER A 9 -4.29 -1.30 -6.74
CA SER A 9 -5.08 -2.49 -7.02
C SER A 9 -6.04 -2.25 -8.19
N SER A 10 -6.14 -3.20 -9.12
CA SER A 10 -7.13 -3.18 -10.22
C SER A 10 -8.39 -3.97 -9.90
N HIS A 11 -8.25 -5.14 -9.29
CA HIS A 11 -9.36 -6.06 -9.05
C HIS A 11 -9.54 -6.42 -7.57
N GLY A 12 -8.95 -5.63 -6.67
CA GLY A 12 -9.10 -5.82 -5.21
C GLY A 12 -8.08 -6.77 -4.57
N THR A 13 -7.33 -7.58 -5.32
CA THR A 13 -6.39 -8.56 -4.73
C THR A 13 -5.32 -7.92 -3.84
N THR A 14 -4.64 -6.88 -4.32
CA THR A 14 -3.62 -6.18 -3.53
C THR A 14 -4.24 -5.44 -2.33
N GLU A 15 -5.46 -4.93 -2.48
CA GLU A 15 -6.20 -4.29 -1.39
C GLU A 15 -6.53 -5.29 -0.28
N LYS A 16 -7.01 -6.48 -0.64
CA LYS A 16 -7.27 -7.56 0.30
C LYS A 16 -5.99 -7.98 1.05
N ALA A 17 -4.87 -8.12 0.35
CA ALA A 17 -3.58 -8.43 0.98
C ALA A 17 -3.15 -7.32 1.95
N ALA A 18 -3.27 -6.05 1.54
CA ALA A 18 -2.94 -4.90 2.38
C ALA A 18 -3.83 -4.82 3.64
N GLN A 19 -5.12 -5.12 3.52
CA GLN A 19 -6.05 -5.21 4.65
C GLN A 19 -5.70 -6.35 5.61
N LEU A 20 -5.31 -7.51 5.10
CA LEU A 20 -4.87 -8.64 5.92
C LEU A 20 -3.58 -8.29 6.68
N LEU A 21 -2.62 -7.68 6.00
CA LEU A 21 -1.36 -7.25 6.60
C LEU A 21 -1.59 -6.21 7.70
N LYS A 22 -2.47 -5.22 7.47
CA LYS A 22 -2.86 -4.24 8.49
C LYS A 22 -3.37 -4.90 9.78
N LYS A 23 -4.12 -6.01 9.69
CA LYS A 23 -4.63 -6.73 10.87
C LYS A 23 -3.56 -7.48 11.64
N GLN A 24 -2.43 -7.79 11.00
CA GLN A 24 -1.33 -8.56 11.60
C GLN A 24 -0.23 -7.66 12.17
N LEU A 25 -0.13 -6.43 11.68
CA LEU A 25 0.84 -5.46 12.18
C LEU A 25 0.35 -4.80 13.48
N ASN A 26 1.27 -4.63 14.43
CA ASN A 26 1.02 -3.88 15.65
C ASN A 26 1.23 -2.37 15.42
N GLY A 27 0.49 -1.54 16.16
CA GLY A 27 0.59 -0.08 16.09
C GLY A 27 -0.45 0.56 15.18
N GLU A 28 -0.20 1.81 14.80
CA GLU A 28 -1.10 2.56 13.92
C GLU A 28 -0.73 2.27 12.46
N VAL A 29 -1.68 1.70 11.72
CA VAL A 29 -1.46 1.28 10.33
C VAL A 29 -2.50 1.93 9.42
N GLU A 30 -2.03 2.77 8.51
CA GLU A 30 -2.84 3.45 7.52
C GLU A 30 -2.74 2.77 6.15
N LEU A 31 -3.82 2.81 5.37
CA LEU A 31 -3.92 2.17 4.06
C LEU A 31 -4.28 3.22 3.01
N ILE A 32 -3.42 3.41 2.02
CA ILE A 32 -3.64 4.39 0.95
C ILE A 32 -3.59 3.69 -0.41
N ASN A 33 -4.67 3.85 -1.18
CA ASN A 33 -4.72 3.39 -2.56
C ASN A 33 -4.24 4.50 -3.50
N LEU A 34 -3.12 4.27 -4.19
CA LEU A 34 -2.52 5.21 -5.15
C LEU A 34 -3.43 5.56 -6.33
N LYS A 35 -4.48 4.77 -6.58
CA LYS A 35 -5.50 5.14 -7.56
C LYS A 35 -6.45 6.23 -7.08
N LYS A 36 -6.64 6.35 -5.77
CA LYS A 36 -7.52 7.36 -5.13
C LYS A 36 -6.75 8.59 -4.68
N LEU A 37 -5.52 8.41 -4.18
CA LEU A 37 -4.65 9.48 -3.74
C LEU A 37 -3.22 9.21 -4.25
N SER A 38 -2.73 10.03 -5.17
CA SER A 38 -1.47 9.78 -5.87
C SER A 38 -0.21 10.21 -5.12
N ASN A 39 -0.33 11.10 -4.14
CA ASN A 39 0.83 11.67 -3.43
C ASN A 39 0.55 11.83 -1.93
N PRO A 40 0.49 10.72 -1.16
CA PRO A 40 0.31 10.78 0.28
C PRO A 40 1.55 11.37 0.97
N PRO A 41 1.38 12.16 2.04
CA PRO A 41 2.51 12.60 2.86
C PRO A 41 3.18 11.37 3.50
N LEU A 42 4.50 11.28 3.42
CA LEU A 42 5.28 10.15 3.97
C LEU A 42 6.00 10.49 5.28
N SER A 43 6.21 11.78 5.55
CA SER A 43 7.07 12.27 6.63
C SER A 43 6.59 11.90 8.04
N ASP A 44 5.31 11.55 8.20
CA ASP A 44 4.70 11.26 9.49
C ASP A 44 4.75 9.78 9.89
N TYR A 45 5.43 8.93 9.09
CA TYR A 45 5.44 7.49 9.26
C TYR A 45 6.85 6.96 9.53
N ASP A 46 6.95 6.08 10.52
CA ASP A 46 8.19 5.37 10.86
C ASP A 46 8.52 4.29 9.82
N SER A 47 7.51 3.79 9.10
CA SER A 47 7.66 2.70 8.12
C SER A 47 6.66 2.84 6.97
N VAL A 48 7.12 2.56 5.77
CA VAL A 48 6.30 2.58 4.54
C VAL A 48 6.39 1.23 3.84
N ILE A 49 5.24 0.62 3.58
CA ILE A 49 5.09 -0.65 2.86
C ILE A 49 4.42 -0.35 1.52
N LEU A 50 5.02 -0.83 0.43
CA LEU A 50 4.53 -0.62 -0.93
C LEU A 50 3.96 -1.92 -1.51
N GLY A 51 2.67 -1.92 -1.82
CA GLY A 51 1.94 -3.06 -2.38
C GLY A 51 1.56 -2.86 -3.85
N SER A 52 1.94 -3.79 -4.73
CA SER A 52 1.46 -3.78 -6.11
C SER A 52 1.08 -5.19 -6.58
N SER A 53 0.31 -5.25 -7.66
CA SER A 53 0.25 -6.44 -8.50
C SER A 53 1.50 -6.55 -9.37
N ILE A 54 1.96 -7.78 -9.62
CA ILE A 54 2.88 -8.07 -10.73
C ILE A 54 2.03 -8.38 -11.96
N TYR A 55 2.32 -7.72 -13.08
CA TYR A 55 1.68 -7.97 -14.36
C TYR A 55 2.76 -8.18 -15.41
N ALA A 56 2.74 -9.33 -16.10
CA ALA A 56 3.73 -9.71 -17.10
C ALA A 56 5.19 -9.51 -16.63
N GLY A 57 5.49 -9.95 -15.40
CA GLY A 57 6.84 -9.85 -14.81
C GLY A 57 7.24 -8.45 -14.32
N SER A 58 6.36 -7.45 -14.41
CA SER A 58 6.65 -6.06 -14.01
C SER A 58 5.73 -5.55 -12.91
N VAL A 59 6.27 -4.67 -12.07
CA VAL A 59 5.50 -3.83 -11.15
C VAL A 59 4.71 -2.79 -11.95
N LYS A 60 3.44 -2.58 -11.61
CA LYS A 60 2.60 -1.60 -12.33
C LYS A 60 3.14 -0.19 -12.19
N SER A 61 3.11 0.56 -13.29
CA SER A 61 3.66 1.92 -13.43
C SER A 61 3.18 2.93 -12.40
N LYS A 62 1.97 2.79 -11.86
CA LYS A 62 1.41 3.73 -10.88
C LYS A 62 2.06 3.64 -9.49
N VAL A 63 2.91 2.64 -9.29
CA VAL A 63 3.73 2.42 -8.09
C VAL A 63 5.19 2.83 -8.35
N LYS A 64 5.54 3.13 -9.61
CA LYS A 64 6.88 3.42 -10.08
C LYS A 64 7.17 4.91 -10.10
#